data_AF-A0ABC9WT48-F1
#
_entry.id   AF-A0ABC9WT48-F1
#
_cell.length_a   1.000
_cell.length_b   1.000
_cell.length_c   1.000
_cell.angle_alpha   90.00
_cell.angle_beta   90.00
_cell.angle_gamma   90.00
#
_symmetry.space_group_name_H-M   'P 1'
#
loop_
_entity.id
_entity.type
_entity.pdbx_description
1 polymer ?
#
loop_
_entity_poly.entity_id
_entity_poly.type
_entity_poly.pdbx_seq_one_letter_code
_entity_poly.pdbx_strand_id
1 'polypeptide(L)'
;MPLLYSALMRPHMEYCIQLWGPQQKKYMELLEQVQRRAMKMIRGLEHLLYEDRLSKLRLFSLQKRRLQGHLIAAFQYLKEAYKKAGEGLFTMAWSDRTRGNGLKLKEGRFRLDITKKLFTVRHWNRLPSEAVEAPSLEVFKTRLDGALGKLV
;
A
#
# COMPACT_ATOMS: atom_id res chain seq x y z
N MET A 1 -23.47 -11.66 -5.37
CA MET A 1 -22.46 -12.04 -4.34
C MET A 1 -21.20 -11.17 -4.28
N PRO A 2 -20.64 -10.57 -5.37
CA PRO A 2 -19.46 -9.69 -5.26
C PRO A 2 -19.65 -8.49 -4.31
N LEU A 3 -20.89 -7.99 -4.25
CA LEU A 3 -21.30 -6.89 -3.37
C LEU A 3 -21.13 -7.21 -1.89
N LEU A 4 -21.35 -8.46 -1.44
CA LEU A 4 -21.19 -8.84 -0.03
C LEU A 4 -19.73 -8.86 0.41
N TYR A 5 -18.83 -9.37 -0.44
CA TYR A 5 -17.39 -9.31 -0.18
C TYR A 5 -16.91 -7.86 -0.09
N SER A 6 -17.34 -7.01 -1.02
CA SER A 6 -16.94 -5.59 -1.05
C SER A 6 -17.56 -4.78 0.09
N ALA A 7 -18.76 -5.12 0.55
CA ALA A 7 -19.47 -4.36 1.58
C ALA A 7 -19.13 -4.79 3.01
N LEU A 8 -18.88 -6.08 3.26
CA LEU A 8 -18.66 -6.59 4.61
C LEU A 8 -17.18 -6.87 4.87
N MET A 9 -16.52 -7.57 3.95
CA MET A 9 -15.20 -8.11 4.22
C MET A 9 -14.09 -7.10 3.95
N ARG A 10 -14.22 -6.37 2.84
CA ARG A 10 -13.23 -5.38 2.41
C ARG A 10 -13.06 -4.25 3.43
N PRO A 11 -14.11 -3.64 4.01
CA PRO A 11 -13.94 -2.61 5.01
C PRO A 11 -13.23 -3.14 6.24
N HIS A 12 -13.57 -4.31 6.78
CA HIS A 12 -12.88 -4.86 7.95
C HIS A 12 -11.41 -5.21 7.70
N MET A 13 -11.07 -5.66 6.48
CA MET A 13 -9.68 -5.97 6.10
C MET A 13 -8.83 -4.72 5.83
N GLU A 14 -9.47 -3.63 5.42
CA GLU A 14 -8.85 -2.35 5.08
C GLU A 14 -8.94 -1.32 6.22
N TYR A 15 -9.80 -1.55 7.20
CA TYR A 15 -9.94 -0.75 8.40
C TYR A 15 -8.64 -0.79 9.20
N CYS A 16 -8.16 0.41 9.57
CA CYS A 16 -6.94 0.63 10.33
C CYS A 16 -5.62 0.23 9.65
N ILE A 17 -5.50 0.16 8.31
CA ILE A 17 -4.19 -0.12 7.66
C ILE A 17 -3.06 0.84 8.13
N GLN A 18 -3.38 2.10 8.43
CA GLN A 18 -2.43 3.13 8.87
C GLN A 18 -1.95 2.97 10.34
N LEU A 19 -2.73 2.29 11.18
CA LEU A 19 -2.48 2.16 12.63
C LEU A 19 -2.18 0.71 13.04
N TRP A 20 -2.77 -0.25 12.34
CA TRP A 20 -2.68 -1.69 12.55
C TRP A 20 -2.04 -2.37 11.34
N GLY A 21 -0.71 -2.42 11.35
CA GLY A 21 0.06 -3.31 10.50
C GLY A 21 0.71 -4.37 11.38
N PRO A 22 0.29 -5.65 11.32
CA PRO A 22 1.03 -6.66 12.05
C PRO A 22 2.42 -6.79 11.42
N GLN A 23 3.44 -6.40 12.16
CA GLN A 23 4.81 -6.23 11.67
C GLN A 23 5.48 -7.56 11.30
N GLN A 24 4.80 -8.69 11.54
CA GLN A 24 5.28 -10.04 11.31
C GLN A 24 4.57 -10.69 10.11
N LYS A 25 5.38 -11.27 9.20
CA LYS A 25 4.92 -11.99 7.99
C LYS A 25 3.83 -13.03 8.30
N LYS A 26 3.92 -13.70 9.46
CA LYS A 26 2.97 -14.73 9.93
C LYS A 26 1.53 -14.22 10.01
N TYR A 27 1.30 -13.05 10.60
CA TYR A 27 -0.04 -12.47 10.70
C TYR A 27 -0.57 -12.01 9.35
N MET A 28 0.31 -11.53 8.45
CA MET A 28 -0.10 -11.20 7.09
C MET A 28 -0.56 -12.43 6.31
N GLU A 29 0.14 -13.56 6.47
CA GLU A 29 -0.26 -14.83 5.85
C GLU A 29 -1.60 -15.33 6.39
N LEU A 30 -1.85 -15.19 7.70
CA LEU A 30 -3.14 -15.53 8.31
C LEU A 30 -4.28 -14.68 7.74
N LEU A 31 -4.09 -13.36 7.61
CA LEU A 31 -5.09 -12.47 7.02
C LEU A 31 -5.36 -12.78 5.54
N GLU A 32 -4.31 -13.09 4.77
CA GLU A 32 -4.44 -13.52 3.38
C GLU A 32 -5.21 -14.86 3.29
N GLN A 33 -5.02 -15.76 4.25
CA GLN A 33 -5.75 -17.04 4.31
C GLN A 33 -7.25 -16.84 4.60
N VAL A 34 -7.61 -15.89 5.47
CA VAL A 34 -9.01 -15.49 5.67
C VAL A 34 -9.62 -15.00 4.36
N GLN A 35 -8.89 -14.17 3.60
CA GLN A 35 -9.34 -13.69 2.29
C GLN A 35 -9.56 -14.85 1.30
N ARG A 36 -8.60 -15.78 1.21
CA ARG A 36 -8.68 -16.97 0.35
C ARG A 36 -9.89 -17.84 0.66
N ARG A 37 -10.16 -18.09 1.95
CA ARG A 37 -11.30 -18.91 2.40
C ARG A 37 -12.63 -18.26 2.02
N ALA A 38 -12.79 -16.97 2.30
CA ALA A 38 -14.02 -16.27 1.97
C ALA A 38 -14.26 -16.15 0.46
N MET A 39 -13.20 -15.93 -0.35
CA MET A 39 -13.33 -15.94 -1.81
C MET A 39 -13.70 -17.31 -2.36
N LYS A 40 -13.34 -18.41 -1.66
CA LYS A 40 -13.77 -19.76 -2.03
C LYS A 40 -15.27 -19.97 -1.82
N MET A 41 -15.88 -19.25 -0.88
CA MET A 41 -17.31 -19.36 -0.59
C MET A 41 -18.20 -18.60 -1.60
N ILE A 42 -17.60 -17.82 -2.50
CA ILE A 42 -18.33 -17.11 -3.54
C ILE A 42 -18.65 -18.11 -4.67
N ARG A 43 -19.94 -18.43 -4.83
CA ARG A 43 -20.43 -19.30 -5.91
C ARG A 43 -19.87 -18.84 -7.26
N GLY A 44 -19.31 -19.78 -8.04
CA GLY A 44 -18.68 -19.51 -9.33
C GLY A 44 -17.20 -19.07 -9.29
N LEU A 45 -16.61 -18.94 -8.09
CA LEU A 45 -15.17 -18.74 -7.88
C LEU A 45 -14.49 -19.93 -7.18
N GLU A 46 -15.25 -20.96 -6.79
CA GLU A 46 -14.81 -22.10 -5.97
C GLU A 46 -13.60 -22.85 -6.52
N HIS A 47 -13.57 -23.09 -7.83
CA HIS A 47 -12.56 -23.88 -8.52
C HIS A 47 -11.39 -23.07 -9.09
N LEU A 48 -11.52 -21.75 -9.16
CA LEU A 48 -10.48 -20.88 -9.70
C LEU A 48 -9.28 -20.81 -8.77
N LEU A 49 -8.07 -20.60 -9.30
CA LEU A 49 -6.90 -20.34 -8.47
C LEU A 49 -7.01 -18.97 -7.81
N TYR A 50 -6.24 -18.74 -6.74
CA TYR A 50 -6.32 -17.50 -5.99
C TYR A 50 -6.08 -16.26 -6.86
N GLU A 51 -5.06 -16.31 -7.71
CA GLU A 51 -4.73 -15.23 -8.65
C GLU A 51 -5.85 -14.98 -9.67
N ASP A 52 -6.48 -16.04 -10.16
CA ASP A 52 -7.62 -15.93 -11.10
C ASP A 52 -8.85 -15.30 -10.43
N ARG A 53 -9.10 -15.62 -9.15
CA ARG A 53 -10.18 -14.99 -8.37
C ARG A 53 -9.92 -13.50 -8.17
N LEU A 54 -8.68 -13.13 -7.87
CA LEU A 54 -8.26 -11.74 -7.73
C LEU A 54 -8.45 -10.98 -9.04
N SER A 55 -8.01 -11.55 -10.16
CA SER A 55 -8.18 -10.98 -11.50
C SER A 55 -9.66 -10.80 -11.86
N LYS A 56 -10.49 -11.83 -11.63
CA LYS A 56 -11.93 -11.80 -11.91
C LYS A 56 -12.69 -10.79 -11.06
N LEU A 57 -12.23 -10.54 -9.84
CA LEU A 57 -12.77 -9.50 -8.95
C LEU A 57 -12.10 -8.13 -9.16
N ARG A 58 -11.09 -8.02 -10.03
CA ARG A 58 -10.25 -6.84 -10.24
C ARG A 58 -9.66 -6.30 -8.92
N LEU A 59 -9.19 -7.22 -8.08
CA LEU A 59 -8.63 -6.91 -6.76
C LEU A 59 -7.13 -7.22 -6.74
N PHE A 60 -6.37 -6.36 -6.05
CA PHE A 60 -5.04 -6.70 -5.61
C PHE A 60 -5.06 -7.64 -4.39
N SER A 61 -3.98 -8.40 -4.19
CA SER A 61 -3.75 -9.17 -2.95
C SER A 61 -3.82 -8.26 -1.72
N LEU A 62 -4.09 -8.82 -0.53
CA LEU A 62 -4.23 -8.00 0.67
C LEU A 62 -2.94 -7.21 0.95
N GLN A 63 -1.79 -7.85 0.74
CA GLN A 63 -0.48 -7.21 0.90
C GLN A 63 -0.30 -6.01 -0.03
N LYS A 64 -0.67 -6.14 -1.32
CA LYS A 64 -0.57 -5.04 -2.28
C LYS A 64 -1.51 -3.89 -1.92
N ARG A 65 -2.75 -4.17 -1.49
CA ARG A 65 -3.71 -3.15 -1.03
C ARG A 65 -3.22 -2.42 0.24
N ARG A 66 -2.59 -3.14 1.17
CA ARG A 66 -1.98 -2.55 2.37
C ARG A 66 -0.80 -1.66 2.03
N LEU A 67 0.09 -2.13 1.16
CA LEU A 67 1.21 -1.33 0.66
C LEU A 67 0.71 -0.07 -0.05
N GLN A 68 -0.33 -0.19 -0.87
CA GLN A 68 -0.98 0.94 -1.52
C GLN A 68 -1.48 1.95 -0.48
N GLY A 69 -2.21 1.51 0.55
CA GLY A 69 -2.67 2.37 1.63
C GLY A 69 -1.54 3.09 2.38
N HIS A 70 -0.42 2.40 2.65
CA HIS A 70 0.76 3.00 3.27
C HIS A 70 1.42 4.07 2.38
N LEU A 71 1.53 3.81 1.07
CA LEU A 71 2.12 4.76 0.12
C LEU A 71 1.21 5.98 -0.10
N ILE A 72 -0.12 5.79 -0.12
CA ILE A 72 -1.11 6.88 -0.16
C ILE A 72 -0.99 7.76 1.08
N ALA A 73 -0.93 7.16 2.28
CA ALA A 73 -0.76 7.91 3.52
C ALA A 73 0.57 8.69 3.54
N ALA A 74 1.66 8.10 3.05
CA ALA A 74 2.94 8.78 2.93
C ALA A 74 2.88 9.94 1.92
N PHE A 75 2.21 9.77 0.78
CA PHE A 75 2.03 10.86 -0.19
C PHE A 75 1.24 12.02 0.42
N GLN A 76 0.13 11.73 1.10
CA GLN A 76 -0.66 12.74 1.81
C GLN A 76 0.20 13.50 2.82
N TYR A 77 0.94 12.78 3.67
CA TYR A 77 1.86 13.39 4.63
C TYR A 77 2.90 14.33 3.99
N LEU A 78 3.41 13.96 2.81
CA LEU A 78 4.46 14.72 2.11
C LEU A 78 3.93 15.90 1.28
N LYS A 79 2.75 15.78 0.67
CA LYS A 79 2.23 16.74 -0.32
C LYS A 79 1.04 17.58 0.16
N GLU A 80 0.20 17.07 1.06
CA GLU A 80 -1.06 17.72 1.45
C GLU A 80 -1.21 17.86 2.98
N ALA A 81 -1.37 19.10 3.42
CA ALA A 81 -1.83 19.53 4.75
C ALA A 81 -0.88 19.41 5.98
N TYR A 82 0.14 18.57 6.02
CA TYR A 82 0.96 18.37 7.24
C TYR A 82 2.40 18.91 7.22
N LYS A 83 2.72 19.85 6.33
CA LYS A 83 4.06 20.47 6.29
C LYS A 83 4.54 21.02 7.65
N LYS A 84 3.61 21.41 8.56
CA LYS A 84 3.92 21.90 9.92
C LYS A 84 3.95 20.84 11.03
N ALA A 85 3.21 19.72 10.93
CA ALA A 85 3.27 18.65 11.96
C ALA A 85 4.22 17.50 11.57
N GLY A 86 4.71 17.52 10.33
CA GLY A 86 5.53 16.47 9.74
C GLY A 86 7.04 16.71 9.79
N GLU A 87 7.49 17.76 10.45
CA GLU A 87 8.91 18.03 10.70
C GLU A 87 9.45 17.06 11.77
N GLY A 88 9.56 15.77 11.43
CA GLY A 88 10.07 14.76 12.35
C GLY A 88 10.00 13.32 11.87
N LEU A 89 8.98 12.94 11.08
CA LEU A 89 8.79 11.53 10.69
C LEU A 89 9.51 11.17 9.37
N PHE A 90 9.43 12.02 8.34
CA PHE A 90 10.08 11.79 7.05
C PHE A 90 10.63 13.09 6.46
N THR A 91 11.78 12.98 5.78
CA THR A 91 12.38 14.08 5.03
C THR A 91 12.51 13.66 3.57
N MET A 92 11.99 14.49 2.66
CA MET A 92 12.22 14.29 1.22
C MET A 92 13.50 15.00 0.83
N ALA A 93 14.41 14.29 0.17
CA ALA A 93 15.64 14.85 -0.36
C ALA A 93 15.72 14.59 -1.86
N TRP A 94 16.09 15.63 -2.61
CA TRP A 94 16.57 15.47 -3.97
C TRP A 94 17.88 14.68 -3.96
N SER A 95 18.01 13.77 -4.92
CA SER A 95 19.17 12.93 -5.12
C SER A 95 19.67 13.12 -6.54
N ASP A 96 20.94 13.51 -6.69
CA ASP A 96 21.59 13.75 -8.00
C ASP A 96 21.89 12.46 -8.79
N ARG A 97 21.52 11.29 -8.24
CA ARG A 97 21.68 10.01 -8.93
C ARG A 97 20.73 9.91 -10.13
N THR A 98 21.32 9.63 -11.29
CA THR A 98 20.63 9.48 -12.58
C THR A 98 19.84 8.17 -12.74
N ARG A 99 19.95 7.21 -11.81
CA ARG A 99 19.26 5.90 -11.86
C ARG A 99 18.24 5.76 -10.72
N GLY A 100 16.95 5.68 -11.07
CA GLY A 100 15.81 5.60 -10.15
C GLY A 100 15.10 6.95 -9.96
N ASN A 101 14.12 7.03 -9.05
CA ASN A 101 13.44 8.31 -8.80
C ASN A 101 14.36 9.33 -8.09
N GLY A 102 14.33 10.59 -8.53
CA GLY A 102 15.15 11.69 -7.99
C GLY A 102 14.70 12.18 -6.61
N LEU A 103 13.44 11.91 -6.25
CA LEU A 103 12.84 12.24 -4.96
C LEU A 103 12.92 11.06 -4.00
N LYS A 104 13.90 11.09 -3.09
CA LYS A 104 14.11 10.04 -2.09
C LYS A 104 13.45 10.39 -0.77
N LEU A 105 12.75 9.42 -0.20
CA LEU A 105 12.26 9.48 1.16
C LEU A 105 13.37 9.02 2.12
N LYS A 106 13.72 9.87 3.08
CA LYS A 106 14.60 9.54 4.21
C LYS A 106 13.77 9.50 5.48
N GLU A 107 14.08 8.52 6.32
CA GLU A 107 13.43 8.34 7.61
C GLU A 107 13.97 9.34 8.64
N GLY A 108 13.09 9.96 9.43
CA GLY A 108 13.47 10.78 10.57
C GLY A 108 13.96 9.93 11.75
N ARG A 109 14.65 10.54 12.72
CA ARG A 109 15.09 9.81 13.93
C ARG A 109 13.90 9.61 14.87
N PHE A 110 13.29 8.43 14.81
CA PHE A 110 12.23 8.06 15.76
C PHE A 110 12.80 7.57 17.09
N ARG A 111 12.23 8.07 18.20
CA ARG A 111 12.53 7.63 19.58
C ARG A 111 11.92 6.27 19.92
N LEU A 112 10.80 5.92 19.28
CA LEU A 112 10.09 4.65 19.44
C LEU A 112 10.31 3.79 18.18
N ASP A 113 10.67 2.52 18.37
CA ASP A 113 10.97 1.53 17.32
C ASP A 113 9.75 1.13 16.46
N ILE A 114 8.60 1.76 16.70
CA ILE A 114 7.29 1.41 16.13
C ILE A 114 7.22 1.84 14.65
N THR A 115 7.95 2.88 14.25
CA THR A 115 7.98 3.41 12.88
C THR A 115 9.23 3.06 12.07
N LYS A 116 10.30 2.57 12.73
CA LYS A 116 11.63 2.26 12.15
C LYS A 116 11.67 1.14 11.08
N LYS A 117 10.54 0.47 10.81
CA LYS A 117 10.45 -0.64 9.85
C LYS A 117 9.34 -0.43 8.82
N LEU A 118 9.06 0.81 8.48
CA LEU A 118 8.09 1.10 7.44
C LEU A 118 8.67 0.72 6.07
N PHE A 119 8.25 -0.45 5.59
CA PHE A 119 8.35 -0.93 4.21
C PHE A 119 8.12 0.19 3.17
N THR A 120 7.31 1.18 3.55
CA THR A 120 7.03 2.43 2.85
C THR A 120 8.27 3.13 2.31
N VAL A 121 9.38 3.29 3.05
CA VAL A 121 10.58 3.99 2.54
C VAL A 121 11.25 3.22 1.40
N ARG A 122 11.40 1.89 1.57
CA ARG A 122 12.02 1.03 0.55
C ARG A 122 11.17 0.94 -0.71
N HIS A 123 9.85 0.84 -0.57
CA HIS A 123 8.94 0.77 -1.71
C HIS A 123 8.75 2.13 -2.38
N TRP A 124 8.71 3.23 -1.62
CA TRP A 124 8.66 4.59 -2.15
C TRP A 124 9.85 4.88 -3.05
N ASN A 125 11.06 4.54 -2.60
CA ASN A 125 12.29 4.78 -3.38
C ASN A 125 12.42 3.89 -4.64
N ARG A 126 11.50 2.92 -4.82
CA ARG A 126 11.36 2.07 -6.02
C ARG A 126 10.23 2.52 -6.94
N LEU A 127 9.39 3.47 -6.52
CA LEU A 127 8.33 4.00 -7.37
C LEU A 127 8.91 4.75 -8.57
N PRO A 128 8.22 4.73 -9.73
CA PRO A 128 8.60 5.57 -10.86
C PRO A 128 8.52 7.06 -10.49
N SER A 129 9.41 7.88 -11.05
CA SER A 129 9.49 9.32 -10.77
C SER A 129 8.14 10.00 -11.05
N GLU A 130 7.47 9.58 -12.11
CA GLU A 130 6.17 10.07 -12.52
C GLU A 130 5.12 9.84 -11.43
N ALA A 131 5.14 8.70 -10.73
CA ALA A 131 4.23 8.47 -9.62
C ALA A 131 4.54 9.43 -8.46
N VAL A 132 5.81 9.55 -8.07
CA VAL A 132 6.22 10.37 -6.91
C VAL A 132 5.97 11.87 -7.13
N GLU A 133 6.14 12.35 -8.36
CA GLU A 133 5.97 13.76 -8.74
C GLU A 133 4.51 14.15 -9.04
N ALA A 134 3.54 13.26 -8.78
CA ALA A 134 2.13 13.55 -9.02
C ALA A 134 1.69 14.90 -8.39
N PRO A 135 0.90 15.72 -9.13
CA PRO A 135 0.46 17.03 -8.66
C PRO A 135 -0.67 16.95 -7.62
N SER A 136 -1.42 15.84 -7.59
CA SER A 136 -2.52 15.62 -6.66
C SER A 136 -2.60 14.16 -6.21
N LEU A 137 -3.34 13.92 -5.13
CA LEU A 137 -3.60 12.59 -4.59
C LEU A 137 -4.29 11.65 -5.59
N GLU A 138 -5.23 12.15 -6.38
CA GLU A 138 -5.96 11.36 -7.39
C GLU A 138 -5.03 10.89 -8.52
N VAL A 139 -4.15 11.79 -8.99
CA VAL A 139 -3.13 11.43 -9.99
C VAL A 139 -2.12 10.44 -9.41
N PHE A 140 -1.75 10.60 -8.13
CA PHE A 140 -0.88 9.66 -7.44
C PHE A 140 -1.49 8.25 -7.37
N LYS A 141 -2.74 8.12 -6.93
CA LYS A 141 -3.45 6.82 -6.85
C LYS A 141 -3.45 6.10 -8.20
N THR A 142 -3.80 6.82 -9.26
CA THR A 142 -3.86 6.28 -10.63
C THR A 142 -2.49 5.78 -11.10
N ARG A 143 -1.42 6.57 -10.88
CA ARG A 143 -0.05 6.18 -11.24
C ARG A 143 0.48 5.03 -10.37
N LEU A 144 0.08 5.00 -9.10
CA LEU A 144 0.44 3.96 -8.14
C LEU A 144 -0.19 2.61 -8.50
N ASP A 145 -1.45 2.58 -8.94
CA ASP A 145 -2.10 1.35 -9.40
C ASP A 145 -1.34 0.71 -10.57
N GLY A 146 -0.93 1.51 -11.55
CA GLY A 146 -0.09 1.06 -12.66
C GLY A 146 1.29 0.56 -12.22
N ALA A 147 1.90 1.18 -11.21
CA ALA A 147 3.20 0.78 -10.69
C ALA A 147 3.14 -0.53 -9.87
N LEU A 148 2.10 -0.70 -9.04
CA LEU A 148 1.88 -1.90 -8.23
C LEU A 148 1.45 -3.12 -9.06
N GLY A 149 0.85 -2.90 -10.23
CA GLY A 149 0.62 -3.94 -11.23
C GLY A 149 1.92 -4.54 -11.79
N LYS A 150 2.99 -3.74 -11.88
CA LYS A 150 4.31 -4.15 -12.41
C LYS A 150 5.25 -4.75 -11.36
N LEU A 151 5.03 -4.48 -10.07
CA LEU A 151 5.74 -5.18 -8.99
C LEU A 151 5.18 -6.60 -8.85
N VAL A 152 5.90 -7.58 -9.37
CA VAL A 152 5.73 -9.01 -9.07
C VAL A 152 6.58 -9.36 -7.86
#